data_AF-A0A2W4KVD8-F1
#
_entry.id   AF-A0A2W4KVD8-F1
#
_cell.length_a   1.000
_cell.length_b   1.000
_cell.length_c   1.000
_cell.angle_alpha   90.00
_cell.angle_beta   90.00
_cell.angle_gamma   90.00
#
_symmetry.space_group_name_H-M   'P 1'
#
loop_
_entity.id
_entity.type
_entity.pdbx_description
1 polymer ?
#
loop_
_entity_poly.entity_id
_entity_poly.type
_entity_poly.pdbx_seq_one_letter_code
_entity_poly.pdbx_strand_id
1 'polypeptide(L)'
;MTIGTLRSLILGIGLLLPACSGPTSGMITSGPINDAPVTGLQPDGKYVLSPAEMEMSCRELSGRMQVRILELRDYELNRSSSFAARNLQKAVVPIFGGTQRGADPEADYWHDRAMLEAYNRRLAEKGCKTFDLEKELQPKPAAEMPVLVRQ
;
A
#
# COMPACT_ATOMS: atom_id res chain seq x y z
N MET A 1 0.24 8.11 -69.79
CA MET A 1 0.56 9.55 -69.84
C MET A 1 -0.17 10.18 -68.67
N THR A 2 0.39 10.71 -67.57
CA THR A 2 1.69 11.31 -67.14
C THR A 2 1.81 11.08 -65.61
N ILE A 3 2.87 10.48 -65.07
CA ILE A 3 4.02 11.08 -64.34
C ILE A 3 3.65 12.13 -63.26
N GLY A 4 4.06 11.90 -62.01
CA GLY A 4 4.05 12.92 -60.94
C GLY A 4 4.36 12.42 -59.52
N THR A 5 5.62 12.09 -59.24
CA THR A 5 6.23 11.88 -57.90
C THR A 5 6.26 13.18 -57.06
N LEU A 6 6.11 13.12 -55.73
CA LEU A 6 7.18 13.56 -54.78
C LEU A 6 6.83 13.33 -53.29
N ARG A 7 7.86 12.89 -52.56
CA ARG A 7 7.95 12.76 -51.10
C ARG A 7 8.04 14.14 -50.43
N SER A 8 7.39 14.30 -49.28
CA SER A 8 7.85 15.25 -48.25
C SER A 8 7.75 14.61 -46.87
N LEU A 9 8.93 14.18 -46.38
CA LEU A 9 9.26 14.17 -44.96
C LEU A 9 9.05 15.58 -44.40
N ILE A 10 8.37 15.72 -43.27
CA ILE A 10 8.66 16.82 -42.33
C ILE A 10 8.98 16.20 -40.98
N LEU A 11 10.20 16.51 -40.58
CA LEU A 11 10.94 16.10 -39.42
C LEU A 11 10.80 17.21 -38.36
N GLY A 12 10.30 16.87 -37.16
CA GLY A 12 10.86 17.30 -35.87
C GLY A 12 10.65 18.74 -35.33
N ILE A 13 10.74 18.77 -33.98
CA ILE A 13 11.05 19.89 -33.07
C ILE A 13 9.84 20.76 -32.68
N GLY A 14 9.46 20.94 -31.40
CA GLY A 14 9.99 20.48 -30.12
C GLY A 14 9.07 21.03 -29.02
N LEU A 15 8.58 20.15 -28.15
CA LEU A 15 7.81 20.51 -26.95
C LEU A 15 8.79 20.84 -25.82
N LEU A 16 8.98 22.14 -25.58
CA LEU A 16 9.59 22.69 -24.38
C LEU A 16 8.48 23.00 -23.37
N LEU A 17 8.54 22.43 -22.17
CA LEU A 17 7.96 22.88 -20.88
C LEU A 17 7.99 21.68 -19.89
N PRO A 18 8.12 21.86 -18.56
CA PRO A 18 9.16 22.53 -17.77
C PRO A 18 9.92 21.53 -16.87
N ALA A 19 11.18 21.83 -16.55
CA ALA A 19 11.99 21.06 -15.61
C ALA A 19 11.53 21.27 -14.16
N CYS A 20 11.00 20.22 -13.51
CA CYS A 20 11.03 20.11 -12.05
C CYS A 20 12.31 19.37 -11.66
N SER A 21 13.32 20.13 -11.23
CA SER A 21 14.49 19.61 -10.51
C SER A 21 14.05 19.17 -9.10
N GLY A 22 13.78 17.87 -8.93
CA GLY A 22 13.70 17.22 -7.63
C GLY A 22 15.09 16.75 -7.17
N PRO A 23 15.38 16.73 -5.86
CA PRO A 23 16.71 16.43 -5.34
C PRO A 23 17.16 15.01 -5.68
N THR A 24 18.42 14.92 -6.09
CA THR A 24 19.24 13.73 -6.31
C THR A 24 18.96 12.63 -5.30
N SER A 25 18.50 11.48 -5.79
CA SER A 25 18.47 10.22 -5.07
C SER A 25 19.87 9.88 -4.56
N GLY A 26 20.00 9.79 -3.24
CA GLY A 26 21.21 9.32 -2.58
C GLY A 26 21.57 7.94 -3.09
N MET A 27 22.81 7.80 -3.54
CA MET A 27 23.46 6.51 -3.74
C MET A 27 23.38 5.74 -2.42
N ILE A 28 22.78 4.56 -2.45
CA ILE A 28 22.76 3.64 -1.32
C ILE A 28 24.17 3.05 -1.22
N THR A 29 24.98 3.68 -0.36
CA THR A 29 26.23 3.08 0.10
C THR A 29 25.86 1.95 1.06
N SER A 30 26.29 0.73 0.73
CA SER A 30 26.19 -0.44 1.58
C SER A 30 27.11 -0.27 2.79
N GLY A 31 26.63 0.48 3.78
CA GLY A 31 27.25 0.58 5.10
C GLY A 31 26.95 -0.67 5.95
N PRO A 32 27.73 -0.90 7.03
CA PRO A 32 27.53 -2.04 7.92
C PRO A 32 26.14 -1.96 8.55
N ILE A 33 25.39 -3.07 8.47
CA ILE A 33 24.05 -3.23 9.02
C ILE A 33 24.19 -3.18 10.55
N ASN A 34 23.94 -2.00 11.13
CA ASN A 34 23.58 -1.93 12.54
C ASN A 34 22.14 -2.46 12.63
N ASP A 35 21.95 -3.57 13.35
CA ASP A 35 20.67 -4.26 13.61
C ASP A 35 19.68 -3.37 14.40
N ALA A 36 19.23 -2.28 13.81
CA ALA A 36 17.99 -1.66 14.21
C ALA A 36 16.84 -2.55 13.70
N PRO A 37 15.81 -2.83 14.51
CA PRO A 37 14.64 -3.55 14.00
C PRO A 37 14.03 -2.71 12.87
N VAL A 38 14.16 -3.23 11.64
CA VAL A 38 13.53 -2.62 10.47
C VAL A 38 12.03 -2.58 10.74
N THR A 39 11.46 -1.38 10.77
CA THR A 39 10.01 -1.18 10.90
C THR A 39 9.30 -1.74 9.68
N GLY A 40 8.14 -2.37 9.88
CA GLY A 40 7.30 -2.88 8.80
C GLY A 40 7.02 -4.37 8.92
N LEU A 41 6.69 -4.99 7.79
CA LEU A 41 6.47 -6.43 7.70
C LEU A 41 7.80 -7.15 7.62
N GLN A 42 8.05 -8.04 8.58
CA GLN A 42 9.29 -8.78 8.68
C GLN A 42 9.20 -10.11 7.91
N PRO A 43 10.34 -10.74 7.60
CA PRO A 43 10.37 -12.03 6.89
C PRO A 43 9.64 -13.16 7.63
N ASP A 44 9.41 -13.03 8.94
CA ASP A 44 8.65 -13.97 9.77
C ASP A 44 7.12 -13.74 9.69
N GLY A 45 6.67 -12.80 8.86
CA GLY A 45 5.26 -12.45 8.68
C GLY A 45 4.69 -11.55 9.76
N LYS A 46 5.49 -11.09 10.73
CA LYS A 46 5.03 -10.18 11.78
C LYS A 46 5.28 -8.74 11.40
N TYR A 47 4.38 -7.86 11.81
CA TYR A 47 4.57 -6.42 11.67
C TYR A 47 5.23 -5.84 12.93
N VAL A 48 6.33 -5.11 12.73
CA VAL A 48 7.03 -4.33 13.75
C VAL A 48 6.66 -2.87 13.61
N LEU A 49 6.13 -2.31 14.70
CA LEU A 49 5.67 -0.93 14.76
C LEU A 49 6.83 0.05 14.70
N SER A 50 6.64 1.13 13.95
CA SER A 50 7.53 2.29 13.94
C SER A 50 7.51 3.02 15.29
N PRO A 51 8.54 3.84 15.60
CA PRO A 51 8.51 4.71 16.77
C PRO A 51 7.26 5.60 16.81
N ALA A 52 6.87 6.15 15.66
CA ALA A 52 5.67 6.99 15.56
C ALA A 52 4.38 6.23 15.89
N GLU A 53 4.26 4.95 15.48
CA GLU A 53 3.10 4.10 15.80
C GLU A 53 3.08 3.64 17.26
N MET A 54 4.26 3.47 17.86
CA MET A 54 4.39 3.13 19.27
C MET A 54 3.91 4.26 20.19
N GLU A 55 4.05 5.51 19.75
CA GLU A 55 3.64 6.72 20.47
C GLU A 55 2.14 7.06 20.32
N MET A 56 1.44 6.45 19.36
CA MET A 56 0.04 6.77 19.10
C MET A 56 -0.88 6.49 20.30
N SER A 57 -1.86 7.36 20.48
CA SER A 57 -2.93 7.18 21.46
C SER A 57 -3.87 6.04 21.06
N CYS A 58 -4.63 5.51 22.01
CA CYS A 58 -5.59 4.44 21.71
C CYS A 58 -6.68 4.87 20.73
N ARG A 59 -7.04 6.16 20.71
CA ARG A 59 -8.00 6.71 19.75
C ARG A 59 -7.43 6.72 18.33
N GLU A 60 -6.15 7.08 18.19
CA GLU A 60 -5.50 7.11 16.88
C GLU A 60 -5.29 5.70 16.33
N LEU A 61 -4.78 4.78 17.16
CA LEU A 61 -4.62 3.38 16.78
C LEU A 61 -5.96 2.76 16.37
N SER A 62 -6.99 2.89 17.21
CA SER A 62 -8.31 2.30 16.89
C SER A 62 -8.98 2.95 15.68
N GLY A 63 -8.80 4.25 15.45
CA GLY A 63 -9.30 4.93 14.26
C GLY A 63 -8.64 4.43 12.98
N ARG A 64 -7.30 4.29 12.99
CA ARG A 64 -6.55 3.72 11.86
C ARG A 64 -6.94 2.26 11.59
N MET A 65 -7.10 1.47 12.64
CA MET A 65 -7.55 0.08 12.52
C MET A 65 -8.94 -0.03 11.88
N GLN A 66 -9.90 0.83 12.24
CA GLN A 66 -11.24 0.80 11.65
C GLN A 66 -11.20 0.99 10.13
N VAL A 67 -10.47 1.99 9.66
CA VAL A 67 -10.32 2.25 8.23
C VAL A 67 -9.68 1.05 7.53
N ARG A 68 -8.60 0.50 8.11
CA ARG A 68 -7.89 -0.64 7.53
C ARG A 68 -8.73 -1.92 7.49
N ILE A 69 -9.56 -2.17 8.51
CA ILE A 69 -10.50 -3.30 8.51
C ILE A 69 -11.53 -3.14 7.38
N LEU A 70 -12.06 -1.94 7.16
CA LEU A 70 -13.00 -1.68 6.07
C LEU A 70 -12.35 -1.86 4.70
N GLU A 71 -11.11 -1.39 4.52
CA GLU A 71 -10.32 -1.61 3.30
C GLU A 71 -10.15 -3.12 3.00
N LEU A 72 -9.81 -3.92 4.01
CA LEU A 72 -9.63 -5.36 3.87
C LEU A 72 -10.93 -6.11 3.57
N ARG A 73 -12.05 -5.71 4.21
CA ARG A 73 -13.37 -6.27 3.90
C ARG A 73 -13.78 -6.00 2.47
N ASP A 74 -13.58 -4.76 2.02
CA ASP A 74 -13.92 -4.36 0.65
C ASP A 74 -13.10 -5.15 -0.38
N TYR A 75 -11.80 -5.36 -0.10
CA TYR A 75 -10.95 -6.20 -0.93
C TYR A 75 -11.50 -7.62 -1.09
N GLU A 76 -11.91 -8.27 0.00
CA GLU A 76 -12.47 -9.63 -0.06
C GLU A 76 -13.80 -9.67 -0.84
N LEU A 77 -14.66 -8.66 -0.68
CA LEU A 77 -15.91 -8.54 -1.46
C LEU A 77 -15.65 -8.31 -2.96
N ASN A 78 -14.63 -7.53 -3.30
CA ASN A 78 -14.32 -7.12 -4.68
C ASN A 78 -13.22 -7.96 -5.34
N ARG A 79 -12.69 -9.00 -4.69
CA ARG A 79 -11.59 -9.83 -5.21
C ARG A 79 -11.87 -10.43 -6.58
N SER A 80 -13.13 -10.70 -6.92
CA SER A 80 -13.58 -11.32 -8.17
C SER A 80 -13.70 -10.38 -9.38
N SER A 81 -13.81 -9.06 -9.19
CA SER A 81 -14.29 -8.16 -10.25
C SER A 81 -13.23 -7.64 -11.24
N SER A 82 -11.92 -7.78 -11.00
CA SER A 82 -10.91 -7.00 -11.76
C SER A 82 -9.57 -7.70 -12.05
N PHE A 83 -9.56 -8.95 -12.52
CA PHE A 83 -8.30 -9.63 -12.91
C PHE A 83 -7.57 -8.94 -14.08
N ALA A 84 -8.29 -8.45 -15.10
CA ALA A 84 -7.69 -7.79 -16.26
C ALA A 84 -7.01 -6.45 -15.91
N ALA A 85 -7.66 -5.61 -15.08
CA ALA A 85 -7.11 -4.31 -14.67
C ALA A 85 -5.83 -4.45 -13.84
N ARG A 86 -5.76 -5.46 -12.97
CA ARG A 86 -4.59 -5.74 -12.13
C ARG A 86 -3.35 -6.12 -12.96
N ASN A 87 -3.53 -6.89 -14.02
CA ASN A 87 -2.42 -7.25 -14.91
C ASN A 87 -1.88 -6.06 -15.70
N LEU A 88 -2.76 -5.13 -16.12
CA LEU A 88 -2.33 -3.91 -16.78
C LEU A 88 -1.51 -3.01 -15.84
N GLN A 89 -1.95 -2.84 -14.59
CA GLN A 89 -1.22 -2.08 -13.58
C GLN A 89 0.18 -2.66 -13.31
N LYS A 90 0.29 -3.99 -13.13
CA LYS A 90 1.59 -4.68 -12.98
C LYS A 90 2.56 -4.38 -14.11
N ALA A 91 2.06 -4.29 -15.35
CA ALA A 91 2.89 -4.06 -16.53
C ALA A 91 3.42 -2.61 -16.64
N VAL A 92 2.69 -1.62 -16.10
CA VAL A 92 3.04 -0.19 -16.26
C VAL A 92 3.78 0.42 -15.07
N VAL A 93 3.63 -0.13 -13.85
CA VAL A 93 4.34 0.31 -12.63
C VAL A 93 5.87 0.42 -12.80
N PRO A 94 6.59 -0.55 -13.41
CA PRO A 94 8.05 -0.45 -13.55
C PRO A 94 8.51 0.61 -14.56
N ILE A 95 7.63 1.04 -15.48
CA ILE A 95 7.97 2.01 -16.54
C ILE A 95 7.70 3.44 -16.06
N PHE A 96 6.61 3.66 -15.32
CA PHE A 96 6.15 4.99 -14.92
C PHE A 96 6.37 5.33 -13.44
N GLY A 97 7.01 4.44 -12.66
CA GLY A 97 7.36 4.72 -11.27
C GLY A 97 6.15 4.83 -10.34
N GLY A 98 5.26 3.83 -10.39
CA GLY A 98 4.10 3.75 -9.49
C GLY A 98 4.41 3.09 -8.14
N THR A 99 3.47 3.18 -7.19
CA THR A 99 3.54 2.40 -5.95
C THR A 99 3.40 0.92 -6.25
N GLN A 100 4.19 0.05 -5.62
CA GLN A 100 4.03 -1.42 -5.75
C GLN A 100 2.70 -1.94 -5.17
N ARG A 101 1.98 -1.12 -4.43
CA ARG A 101 0.66 -1.44 -3.88
C ARG A 101 -0.35 -1.70 -5.00
N GLY A 102 -1.12 -2.77 -4.88
CA GLY A 102 -2.05 -3.25 -5.89
C GLY A 102 -1.41 -4.13 -6.97
N ALA A 103 -0.08 -4.21 -7.04
CA ALA A 103 0.59 -5.20 -7.87
C ALA A 103 0.33 -6.59 -7.30
N ASP A 104 0.69 -6.87 -6.06
CA ASP A 104 0.36 -8.14 -5.42
C ASP A 104 -0.70 -7.95 -4.32
N PRO A 105 -1.99 -8.12 -4.66
CA PRO A 105 -3.06 -7.87 -3.71
C PRO A 105 -3.10 -8.90 -2.58
N GLU A 106 -2.56 -10.11 -2.79
CA GLU A 106 -2.47 -11.11 -1.73
C GLU A 106 -1.38 -10.73 -0.73
N ALA A 107 -0.20 -10.31 -1.23
CA ALA A 107 0.86 -9.81 -0.37
C ALA A 107 0.43 -8.55 0.40
N ASP A 108 -0.28 -7.62 -0.25
CA ASP A 108 -0.85 -6.44 0.39
C ASP A 108 -1.85 -6.82 1.50
N TYR A 109 -2.71 -7.82 1.25
CA TYR A 109 -3.65 -8.34 2.25
C TYR A 109 -2.94 -8.88 3.49
N TRP A 110 -1.92 -9.73 3.31
CA TRP A 110 -1.17 -10.30 4.44
C TRP A 110 -0.38 -9.24 5.20
N HIS A 111 0.18 -8.26 4.50
CA HIS A 111 0.85 -7.12 5.12
C HIS A 111 -0.09 -6.33 6.04
N ASP A 112 -1.28 -6.00 5.54
CA ASP A 112 -2.26 -5.23 6.30
C ASP A 112 -2.82 -6.00 7.48
N ARG A 113 -3.06 -7.30 7.32
CA ARG A 113 -3.48 -8.19 8.40
C ARG A 113 -2.43 -8.23 9.52
N ALA A 114 -1.16 -8.42 9.18
CA ALA A 114 -0.08 -8.44 10.16
C ALA A 114 0.03 -7.11 10.92
N MET A 115 -0.18 -5.99 10.24
CA MET A 115 -0.21 -4.67 10.85
C MET A 115 -1.40 -4.48 11.80
N LEU A 116 -2.60 -4.93 11.41
CA LEU A 116 -3.77 -4.93 12.29
C LEU A 116 -3.52 -5.75 13.56
N GLU A 117 -2.91 -6.93 13.44
CA GLU A 117 -2.53 -7.76 14.59
C GLU A 117 -1.54 -7.04 15.50
N ALA A 118 -0.56 -6.33 14.94
CA ALA A 118 0.39 -5.52 15.72
C ALA A 118 -0.26 -4.35 16.45
N TYR A 119 -1.14 -3.60 15.78
CA TYR A 119 -1.91 -2.53 16.42
C TYR A 119 -2.84 -3.07 17.52
N ASN A 120 -3.45 -4.24 17.30
CA ASN A 120 -4.33 -4.85 18.29
C ASN A 120 -3.57 -5.27 19.55
N ARG A 121 -2.37 -5.86 19.40
CA ARG A 121 -1.46 -6.12 20.53
C ARG A 121 -1.09 -4.83 21.26
N ARG A 122 -0.77 -3.77 20.51
CA ARG A 122 -0.42 -2.47 21.10
C ARG A 122 -1.58 -1.84 21.87
N LEU A 123 -2.82 -1.99 21.39
CA LEU A 123 -4.02 -1.57 22.13
C LEU A 123 -4.17 -2.35 23.44
N ALA A 124 -3.96 -3.67 23.42
CA ALA A 124 -4.01 -4.51 24.61
C ALA A 124 -2.93 -4.12 25.65
N GLU A 125 -1.68 -3.94 25.21
CA GLU A 125 -0.57 -3.47 26.06
C GLU A 125 -0.86 -2.12 26.74
N LYS A 126 -1.60 -1.24 26.05
CA LYS A 126 -2.02 0.07 26.57
C LYS A 126 -3.27 0.00 27.44
N GLY A 127 -3.85 -1.19 27.66
CA GLY A 127 -5.06 -1.39 28.45
C GLY A 127 -6.33 -0.87 27.77
N CYS A 128 -6.31 -0.76 26.44
CA CYS A 128 -7.42 -0.25 25.65
C CYS A 128 -8.28 -1.37 25.08
N LYS A 129 -9.51 -1.04 24.65
CA LYS A 129 -10.36 -1.99 23.92
C LYS A 129 -9.67 -2.41 22.62
N THR A 130 -9.88 -3.65 22.21
CA THR A 130 -9.28 -4.25 21.01
C THR A 130 -10.37 -4.64 20.01
N PHE A 131 -9.99 -5.02 18.79
CA PHE A 131 -10.90 -5.63 17.82
C PHE A 131 -10.78 -7.14 17.87
N ASP A 132 -11.90 -7.84 17.67
CA ASP A 132 -11.90 -9.25 17.33
C ASP A 132 -11.61 -9.36 15.82
N LEU A 133 -10.34 -9.44 15.45
CA LEU A 133 -9.93 -9.39 14.04
C LEU A 133 -10.52 -10.54 13.20
N GLU A 134 -10.75 -11.72 13.79
CA GLU A 134 -11.32 -12.85 13.07
C GLU A 134 -12.78 -12.58 12.70
N LYS A 135 -13.56 -12.03 13.65
CA LYS A 135 -14.95 -11.63 13.41
C LYS A 135 -15.03 -10.39 12.52
N GLU A 136 -14.15 -9.43 12.74
CA GLU A 136 -14.20 -8.15 12.07
C GLU A 136 -13.59 -8.19 10.66
N LEU A 137 -12.84 -9.21 10.25
CA LEU A 137 -12.38 -9.33 8.86
C LEU A 137 -13.32 -10.14 7.97
N GLN A 138 -14.40 -10.71 8.51
CA GLN A 138 -15.39 -11.42 7.70
C GLN A 138 -16.05 -10.48 6.67
N PRO A 139 -16.45 -10.99 5.50
CA PRO A 139 -17.18 -10.22 4.50
C PRO A 139 -18.49 -9.69 5.08
N LYS A 140 -18.61 -8.36 5.18
CA LYS A 140 -19.78 -7.65 5.70
C LYS A 140 -20.01 -6.36 4.91
N PRO A 141 -21.24 -5.83 4.86
CA PRO A 141 -21.51 -4.55 4.21
C PRO A 141 -20.63 -3.43 4.80
N ALA A 142 -20.11 -2.53 3.95
CA ALA A 142 -19.24 -1.43 4.38
C ALA A 142 -19.92 -0.45 5.36
N ALA A 143 -21.26 -0.42 5.41
CA ALA A 143 -22.01 0.37 6.38
C ALA A 143 -21.91 -0.17 7.82
N GLU A 144 -21.51 -1.43 8.01
CA GLU A 144 -21.30 -2.01 9.35
C GLU A 144 -19.87 -1.69 9.84
N MET A 145 -19.78 -0.70 10.73
CA MET A 145 -18.50 -0.28 11.31
C MET A 145 -17.90 -1.35 12.23
N PRO A 146 -16.57 -1.54 12.21
CA PRO A 146 -15.91 -2.46 13.13
C PRO A 146 -16.08 -2.06 14.59
N VAL A 147 -16.36 -3.04 15.46
CA VAL A 147 -16.68 -2.77 16.87
C VAL A 147 -15.51 -3.16 17.78
N LEU A 148 -15.18 -2.25 18.70
CA LEU A 148 -14.21 -2.49 19.77
C LEU A 148 -14.83 -3.36 20.87
N VAL A 149 -14.18 -4.48 21.18
CA VAL A 149 -14.52 -5.38 22.27
C VAL A 149 -13.62 -5.12 23.49
N ARG A 150 -14.16 -5.34 24.67
CA ARG A 150 -13.38 -5.34 25.92
C ARG A 150 -12.85 -6.76 26.12
N GLN A 151 -11.55 -6.91 26.28
CA GLN A 151 -10.95 -8.19 26.69
C GLN A 151 -11.22 -8.48 28.16
#